data_AF-A0A127F8C3-F1
#
_entry.id   AF-A0A127F8C3-F1
#
_cell.length_a   1.000
_cell.length_b   1.000
_cell.length_c   1.000
_cell.angle_alpha   90.00
_cell.angle_beta   90.00
_cell.angle_gamma   90.00
#
_symmetry.space_group_name_H-M   'P 1'
#
loop_
_entity.id
_entity.type
_entity.pdbx_description
1 polymer ?
#
loop_
_entity_poly.entity_id
_entity_poly.type
_entity_poly.pdbx_seq_one_letter_code
_entity_poly.pdbx_strand_id
1 'polypeptide(L)'
;MNDELKKLGLRVRLRAVTPANECVRTDDPGEGRPHPTRPGKSGPDERGNAKYRWQGQNLLQDGLEDEYLRYLALHDSRLALIEEPPADGAPIRCNPAGLRVGYDPYESGLLTRRPRRKKTDLRELSRWVQMKRRIGLKPSED
;
A
#
# COMPACT_ATOMS: atom_id res chain seq x y z
N MET A 1 -24.67 -19.22 -14.38
CA MET A 1 -24.56 -17.97 -13.61
C MET A 1 -23.76 -16.88 -14.31
N ASN A 2 -22.69 -17.18 -15.06
CA ASN A 2 -21.86 -16.14 -15.70
C ASN A 2 -22.54 -15.39 -16.86
N ASP A 3 -23.56 -15.99 -17.50
CA ASP A 3 -24.21 -15.42 -18.68
C ASP A 3 -25.27 -14.35 -18.34
N GLU A 4 -25.94 -14.46 -17.19
CA GLU A 4 -26.90 -13.46 -16.71
C GLU A 4 -26.20 -12.16 -16.27
N LEU A 5 -25.02 -12.27 -15.67
CA LEU A 5 -24.20 -11.14 -15.23
C LEU A 5 -23.63 -10.33 -16.41
N LYS A 6 -23.25 -11.00 -17.50
CA LYS A 6 -22.82 -10.35 -18.75
C LYS A 6 -23.96 -9.57 -19.41
N LYS A 7 -25.20 -10.07 -19.32
CA LYS A 7 -26.39 -9.40 -19.89
C LYS A 7 -26.70 -8.07 -19.18
N LEU A 8 -26.23 -7.91 -17.94
CA LEU A 8 -26.30 -6.68 -17.15
C LEU A 8 -25.08 -5.75 -17.32
N GLY A 9 -24.16 -6.06 -18.25
CA GLY A 9 -22.95 -5.26 -18.49
C GLY A 9 -21.88 -5.36 -17.41
N LEU A 10 -22.04 -6.29 -16.45
CA LEU A 10 -21.10 -6.48 -15.34
C LEU A 10 -20.03 -7.51 -15.74
N ARG A 11 -18.79 -7.04 -15.93
CA ARG A 11 -17.63 -7.93 -16.10
C ARG A 11 -17.14 -8.40 -14.73
N VAL A 12 -17.47 -9.64 -14.36
CA VAL A 12 -16.90 -10.31 -13.18
C VAL A 12 -15.43 -10.60 -13.47
N ARG A 13 -14.54 -9.88 -12.79
CA ARG A 13 -13.13 -10.26 -12.70
C ARG A 13 -12.98 -11.14 -11.48
N LEU A 14 -12.57 -12.39 -11.68
CA LEU A 14 -12.20 -13.27 -10.59
C LEU A 14 -10.97 -12.67 -9.90
N ARG A 15 -11.14 -12.22 -8.65
CA ARG A 15 -10.02 -11.96 -7.75
C ARG A 15 -9.68 -13.27 -7.06
N ALA A 16 -8.40 -13.65 -7.09
CA ALA A 16 -7.88 -14.61 -6.13
C ALA A 16 -7.92 -13.94 -4.76
N VAL A 17 -8.99 -14.20 -4.00
CA VAL A 17 -9.07 -13.86 -2.59
C VAL A 17 -8.51 -15.08 -1.86
N THR A 18 -7.32 -14.96 -1.30
CA THR A 18 -6.85 -15.90 -0.29
C THR A 18 -7.83 -15.81 0.89
N PRO A 19 -8.47 -16.93 1.31
CA PRO A 19 -9.47 -16.89 2.36
C PRO A 19 -8.86 -16.41 3.67
N ALA A 20 -9.50 -15.43 4.29
CA ALA A 20 -9.06 -14.72 5.49
C ALA A 20 -9.27 -15.53 6.80
N ASN A 21 -9.10 -16.84 6.76
CA ASN A 21 -9.32 -17.72 7.90
C ASN A 21 -8.11 -18.62 8.17
N GLU A 22 -6.92 -18.05 8.29
CA GLU A 22 -5.80 -18.74 8.92
C GLU A 22 -5.11 -17.77 9.88
N CYS A 23 -5.42 -17.91 11.16
CA CYS A 23 -4.55 -17.47 12.24
C CYS A 23 -3.30 -18.35 12.17
N VAL A 24 -2.33 -17.95 11.34
CA VAL A 24 -1.09 -18.67 11.12
C VAL A 24 -0.29 -18.68 12.43
N ARG A 25 -0.27 -19.84 13.09
CA ARG A 25 0.77 -20.18 14.07
C ARG A 25 2.10 -20.20 13.31
N THR A 26 3.11 -19.56 13.87
CA THR A 26 4.37 -19.16 13.20
C THR A 26 5.32 -20.30 12.82
N ASP A 27 4.88 -21.56 12.81
CA ASP A 27 5.77 -22.72 12.69
C ASP A 27 5.28 -23.78 11.68
N ASP A 28 4.73 -23.37 10.52
CA ASP A 28 4.46 -24.29 9.40
C ASP A 28 5.36 -24.01 8.18
N PRO A 29 6.04 -25.02 7.59
CA PRO A 29 6.84 -24.88 6.39
C PRO A 29 5.95 -25.05 5.15
N GLY A 30 5.13 -24.05 4.86
CA GLY A 30 4.26 -24.00 3.67
C GLY A 30 4.74 -22.94 2.68
N GLU A 31 4.99 -23.34 1.44
CA GLU A 31 5.49 -22.54 0.33
C GLU A 31 4.82 -21.15 0.17
N GLY A 32 5.58 -20.06 0.20
CA GLY A 32 5.03 -18.74 -0.14
C GLY A 32 5.84 -17.52 0.29
N ARG A 33 6.73 -17.05 -0.60
CA ARG A 33 7.62 -15.87 -0.50
C ARG A 33 8.70 -15.94 0.59
N PRO A 34 9.95 -15.56 0.28
CA PRO A 34 10.95 -15.39 1.32
C PRO A 34 10.49 -14.26 2.24
N HIS A 35 10.02 -14.61 3.44
CA HIS A 35 10.02 -13.65 4.52
C HIS A 35 11.44 -13.10 4.62
N PRO A 36 11.63 -11.77 4.69
CA PRO A 36 12.97 -11.22 4.82
C PRO A 36 13.61 -11.90 6.04
N THR A 37 14.76 -12.51 5.81
CA THR A 37 15.49 -13.28 6.80
C THR A 37 15.58 -12.45 8.07
N ARG A 38 14.84 -12.86 9.11
CA ARG A 38 14.84 -12.14 10.39
C ARG A 38 16.28 -12.20 10.94
N PRO A 39 16.85 -11.08 11.39
CA PRO A 39 18.24 -11.04 11.85
C PRO A 39 18.47 -11.73 13.20
N GLY A 40 17.39 -12.20 13.85
CA GLY A 40 17.45 -12.84 15.15
C GLY A 40 16.08 -13.36 15.63
N LYS A 41 16.10 -14.06 16.76
CA LYS A 41 14.90 -14.61 17.42
C LYS A 41 14.84 -14.14 18.87
N SER A 42 13.64 -13.80 19.34
CA SER A 42 13.36 -13.60 20.77
C SER A 42 12.94 -14.94 21.40
N GLY A 43 13.42 -15.19 22.61
CA GLY A 43 13.03 -16.36 23.41
C GLY A 43 13.11 -16.06 24.91
N PRO A 44 12.32 -16.74 25.75
CA PRO A 44 12.39 -16.57 27.18
C PRO A 44 13.67 -17.20 27.75
N ASP A 45 14.26 -16.54 28.74
CA ASP A 45 15.32 -17.08 29.59
C ASP A 45 14.71 -17.93 30.72
N GLU A 46 15.54 -18.63 31.50
CA GLU A 46 15.10 -19.50 32.62
C GLU A 46 14.28 -18.75 33.69
N ARG A 47 14.46 -17.42 33.77
CA ARG A 47 13.71 -16.52 34.65
C ARG A 47 12.42 -15.97 34.04
N GLY A 48 12.09 -16.37 32.82
CA GLY A 48 10.94 -15.86 32.06
C GLY A 48 11.16 -14.49 31.39
N ASN A 49 12.37 -13.94 31.45
CA ASN A 49 12.69 -12.67 30.78
C ASN A 49 12.87 -12.89 29.27
N ALA A 50 12.38 -11.97 28.44
CA ALA A 50 12.59 -12.03 27.00
C ALA A 50 14.05 -11.67 26.66
N LYS A 51 14.77 -12.60 26.01
CA LYS A 51 16.13 -12.40 25.52
C LYS A 51 16.15 -12.50 24.00
N TYR A 52 16.77 -11.52 23.35
CA TYR A 52 16.97 -11.53 21.91
C TYR A 52 18.31 -12.20 21.56
N ARG A 53 18.31 -13.08 20.55
CA ARG A 53 19.51 -13.76 20.04
C ARG A 53 19.66 -13.48 18.56
N TRP A 54 20.79 -12.88 18.19
CA TRP A 54 21.19 -12.63 16.80
C TRP A 54 21.44 -13.93 16.04
N GLN A 55 21.14 -13.93 14.74
CA GLN A 55 21.38 -15.02 13.81
C GLN A 55 22.33 -14.56 12.71
N GLY A 56 23.60 -14.98 12.80
CA GLY A 56 24.63 -14.63 11.83
C GLY A 56 25.98 -14.45 12.50
N GLN A 57 27.06 -14.92 11.86
CA GLN A 57 28.40 -14.92 12.45
C GLN A 57 28.92 -13.50 12.73
N ASN A 58 28.56 -12.54 11.89
CA ASN A 58 28.97 -11.13 11.98
C ASN A 58 28.05 -10.28 12.90
N LEU A 59 27.01 -10.88 13.49
CA LEU A 59 26.08 -10.18 14.40
C LEU A 59 26.23 -10.63 15.86
N LEU A 60 27.06 -11.66 16.09
CA LEU A 60 27.32 -12.24 17.41
C LEU A 60 28.55 -11.62 18.10
N GLN A 61 29.43 -10.98 17.33
CA GLN A 61 30.59 -10.28 17.88
C GLN A 61 30.18 -8.90 18.41
N ASP A 62 30.91 -8.43 19.42
CA ASP A 62 30.71 -7.13 20.06
C ASP A 62 31.78 -6.13 19.62
N GLY A 63 31.99 -6.02 18.31
CA GLY A 63 32.77 -4.96 17.67
C GLY A 63 31.90 -3.77 17.26
N LEU A 64 32.54 -2.61 17.06
CA LEU A 64 31.87 -1.39 16.57
C LEU A 64 31.26 -1.59 15.17
N GLU A 65 31.94 -2.35 14.31
CA GLU A 65 31.45 -2.69 12.97
C GLU A 65 30.21 -3.60 13.04
N ASP A 66 30.22 -4.56 13.99
CA ASP A 66 29.10 -5.48 14.20
C ASP A 66 27.87 -4.77 14.78
N GLU A 67 28.06 -3.77 15.66
CA GLU A 67 26.99 -2.89 16.11
C GLU A 67 26.31 -2.18 14.93
N TYR A 68 27.10 -1.61 14.02
CA TYR A 68 26.57 -0.96 12.83
C TYR A 68 25.78 -1.93 11.93
N LEU A 69 26.28 -3.15 11.74
CA LEU A 69 25.57 -4.20 11.00
C LEU A 69 24.27 -4.62 11.70
N ARG A 70 24.26 -4.70 13.04
CA ARG A 70 23.06 -4.96 13.85
C ARG A 70 22.01 -3.86 13.65
N TYR A 71 22.41 -2.59 13.63
CA TYR A 71 21.53 -1.46 13.33
C TYR A 71 20.91 -1.55 11.93
N LEU A 72 21.74 -1.80 10.91
CA LEU A 72 21.26 -1.97 9.53
C LEU A 72 20.30 -3.15 9.39
N ALA A 73 20.58 -4.26 10.07
CA ALA A 73 19.75 -5.45 10.03
C ALA A 73 18.38 -5.25 10.70
N LEU A 74 18.30 -4.40 11.74
CA LEU A 74 17.05 -4.02 12.38
C LEU A 74 16.27 -2.94 11.62
N HIS A 75 16.93 -2.18 10.75
CA HIS A 75 16.31 -1.06 10.04
C HIS A 75 15.43 -1.56 8.88
N ASP A 76 14.15 -1.83 9.15
CA ASP A 76 13.18 -2.12 8.09
C ASP A 76 12.61 -0.83 7.49
N SER A 77 12.87 -0.60 6.19
CA SER A 77 12.32 0.52 5.42
C SER A 77 10.79 0.61 5.40
N ARG A 78 10.09 -0.47 5.76
CA ARG A 78 8.62 -0.51 5.84
C ARG A 78 8.07 -0.03 7.18
N LEU A 79 8.92 0.03 8.21
CA LEU A 79 8.52 0.49 9.53
C LEU A 79 8.79 2.00 9.62
N ALA A 80 7.74 2.77 9.88
CA ALA A 80 7.85 4.20 10.15
C ALA A 80 7.65 4.43 11.65
N LEU A 81 8.62 5.09 12.29
CA LEU A 81 8.44 5.59 13.66
C LEU A 81 7.51 6.79 13.59
N ILE A 82 6.33 6.68 14.22
CA ILE A 82 5.42 7.80 14.41
C ILE A 82 5.76 8.39 15.79
N GLU A 83 6.45 9.53 15.80
CA GLU A 83 6.96 10.16 17.03
C GLU A 83 5.83 10.64 17.97
N GLU A 84 4.68 10.99 17.42
CA GLU A 84 3.55 11.50 18.20
C GLU A 84 2.27 10.75 17.80
N PRO A 85 1.63 10.02 18.73
CA PRO A 85 0.31 9.47 18.45
C PRO A 85 -0.65 10.63 18.15
N PRO A 86 -1.59 10.48 17.21
CA PRO A 86 -2.57 11.52 16.96
C PRO A 86 -3.29 11.84 18.28
N ALA A 87 -3.36 13.13 18.62
CA ALA A 87 -4.05 13.59 19.82
C ALA A 87 -5.48 13.00 19.89
N ASP A 88 -5.94 12.65 21.09
CA ASP A 88 -7.27 12.11 21.30
C ASP A 88 -8.33 13.07 20.72
N GLY A 89 -9.02 12.65 19.66
CA GLY A 89 -10.01 13.45 18.94
C GLY A 89 -9.51 14.23 17.72
N ALA A 90 -8.24 14.06 17.31
CA ALA A 90 -7.75 14.62 16.06
C ALA A 90 -8.56 14.10 14.86
N PRO A 91 -8.89 14.95 13.87
CA PRO A 91 -9.63 14.52 12.69
C PRO A 91 -8.84 13.47 11.91
N ILE A 92 -9.53 12.39 11.52
CA ILE A 92 -8.93 11.29 10.76
C ILE A 92 -8.29 11.85 9.47
N ARG A 93 -6.98 11.60 9.28
CA ARG A 93 -6.23 12.06 8.10
C ARG A 93 -6.85 11.48 6.83
N CYS A 94 -7.01 12.28 5.78
CA CYS A 94 -7.52 11.78 4.50
C CYS A 94 -6.46 10.93 3.78
N ASN A 95 -6.82 9.71 3.33
CA ASN A 95 -5.99 8.88 2.46
C ASN A 95 -6.48 8.99 1.00
N PRO A 96 -5.81 9.79 0.13
CA PRO A 96 -6.20 9.92 -1.28
C PRO A 96 -5.81 8.70 -2.13
N ALA A 97 -4.87 7.88 -1.67
CA ALA A 97 -4.37 6.69 -2.37
C ALA A 97 -5.16 5.43 -2.02
N GLY A 98 -5.88 5.39 -0.90
CA GLY A 98 -6.54 4.20 -0.37
C GLY A 98 -7.60 3.58 -1.30
N LEU A 99 -8.27 4.38 -2.14
CA LEU A 99 -9.20 3.86 -3.15
C LEU A 99 -8.50 3.33 -4.42
N ARG A 100 -7.23 3.70 -4.66
CA ARG A 100 -6.48 3.34 -5.86
C ARG A 100 -5.60 2.11 -5.65
N VAL A 101 -4.92 2.01 -4.51
CA VAL A 101 -3.89 1.00 -4.23
C VAL A 101 -4.46 -0.26 -3.59
N GLY A 102 -5.59 -0.14 -2.87
CA GLY A 102 -6.15 -1.21 -2.05
C GLY A 102 -6.03 -0.87 -0.57
N TYR A 103 -6.50 -1.77 0.30
CA TYR A 103 -6.44 -1.57 1.75
C TYR A 103 -5.02 -1.83 2.25
N ASP A 104 -4.39 -0.80 2.80
CA ASP A 104 -3.13 -0.89 3.55
C ASP A 104 -3.46 -0.65 5.04
N PRO A 105 -3.20 -1.62 5.94
CA PRO A 105 -3.53 -1.52 7.35
C PRO A 105 -2.80 -0.38 8.08
N TYR A 106 -1.70 0.14 7.52
CA TYR A 106 -0.93 1.23 8.14
C TYR A 106 -1.26 2.61 7.57
N GLU A 107 -2.01 2.66 6.46
CA GLU A 107 -2.52 3.91 5.89
C GLU A 107 -4.04 4.04 6.09
N SER A 108 -4.52 3.75 7.30
CA SER A 108 -5.93 3.85 7.67
C SER A 108 -6.38 5.31 7.81
N GLY A 109 -6.48 6.00 6.68
CA GLY A 109 -7.03 7.35 6.58
C GLY A 109 -8.45 7.36 6.01
N LEU A 110 -9.14 8.48 6.20
CA LEU A 110 -10.47 8.72 5.65
C LEU A 110 -10.41 8.66 4.11
N LEU A 111 -11.13 7.72 3.53
CA LEU A 111 -11.17 7.49 2.09
C LEU A 111 -12.04 8.57 1.44
N THR A 112 -11.41 9.56 0.82
CA THR A 112 -12.14 10.62 0.11
C THR A 112 -12.59 10.12 -1.26
N ARG A 113 -13.92 10.05 -1.47
CA ARG A 113 -14.47 9.84 -2.81
C ARG A 113 -14.29 11.11 -3.64
N ARG A 114 -13.66 10.98 -4.81
CA ARG A 114 -13.59 12.10 -5.78
C ARG A 114 -15.02 12.55 -6.13
N PRO A 115 -15.32 13.86 -6.12
CA PRO A 115 -16.63 14.35 -6.50
C PRO A 115 -16.93 13.95 -7.95
N ARG A 116 -18.18 13.54 -8.22
CA ARG A 116 -18.63 13.23 -9.58
C ARG A 116 -18.49 14.48 -10.44
N ARG A 117 -17.78 14.37 -11.57
CA ARG A 117 -17.71 15.46 -12.55
C ARG A 117 -19.12 15.74 -13.06
N LYS A 118 -19.48 17.02 -13.14
CA LYS A 118 -20.75 17.45 -13.75
C LYS A 118 -20.73 17.05 -15.23
N LYS A 119 -21.90 16.69 -15.77
CA LYS A 119 -22.05 16.43 -17.20
C LYS A 119 -21.74 17.72 -17.95
N THR A 120 -20.84 17.68 -18.91
CA THR A 120 -20.53 18.83 -19.76
C THR A 120 -21.56 18.91 -20.89
N ASP A 121 -22.04 20.12 -21.19
CA ASP A 121 -22.90 20.34 -22.35
C ASP A 121 -22.08 20.19 -23.63
N LEU A 122 -22.26 19.04 -24.29
CA LEU A 122 -21.52 18.68 -25.50
C LEU A 122 -21.76 19.65 -26.67
N ARG A 123 -22.89 20.36 -26.66
CA ARG A 123 -23.26 21.34 -27.69
C ARG A 123 -22.30 22.53 -27.69
N GLU A 124 -22.00 23.07 -26.52
CA GLU A 124 -21.08 24.20 -26.36
C GLU A 124 -19.63 23.80 -26.68
N LEU A 125 -19.23 22.58 -26.29
CA LEU A 125 -17.95 22.02 -26.69
C LEU A 125 -17.83 21.90 -28.21
N SER A 126 -18.88 21.45 -28.90
CA SER A 126 -18.87 21.35 -30.37
C SER A 126 -18.70 22.73 -31.04
N ARG A 127 -19.39 23.76 -30.51
CA ARG A 127 -19.27 25.15 -30.99
C ARG A 127 -17.86 25.68 -30.77
N TRP A 128 -17.29 25.44 -29.60
CA TRP A 128 -15.93 25.83 -29.26
C TRP A 128 -14.88 25.14 -30.16
N VAL A 129 -15.03 23.83 -30.41
CA VAL A 129 -14.15 23.08 -31.32
C VAL A 129 -14.25 23.63 -32.75
N GLN A 130 -15.46 23.92 -33.24
CA GLN A 130 -15.64 24.53 -34.57
C GLN A 130 -14.99 25.91 -34.65
N MET A 131 -15.13 26.74 -33.61
CA MET A 131 -14.52 28.07 -33.55
C MET A 131 -12.98 27.99 -33.54
N LYS A 132 -12.40 27.10 -32.73
CA LYS A 132 -10.94 26.89 -32.69
C LYS A 132 -10.39 26.34 -34.02
N ARG A 133 -11.12 25.45 -34.69
CA ARG A 133 -10.74 24.97 -36.03
C ARG A 133 -10.72 26.09 -37.05
N ARG A 134 -11.72 26.99 -37.04
CA ARG A 134 -11.76 28.14 -37.96
C ARG A 134 -10.60 29.13 -37.72
N ILE A 135 -10.22 29.34 -36.46
CA ILE A 135 -9.10 30.21 -36.11
C ILE A 135 -7.75 29.58 -36.51
N GLY A 136 -7.61 28.26 -36.37
CA GLY A 136 -6.41 27.52 -36.79
C GLY A 136 -6.29 27.26 -38.29
N LEU A 137 -7.32 27.60 -39.07
CA LEU A 137 -7.38 27.44 -40.53
C LEU A 137 -7.24 28.77 -41.29
N LYS A 138 -6.77 29.86 -40.66
CA LYS A 138 -6.35 31.03 -41.45
C LYS A 138 -5.16 30.62 -42.32
N PRO A 139 -5.29 30.55 -43.66
CA PRO A 139 -4.11 30.45 -44.51
C PRO A 139 -3.30 31.72 -44.32
N SER A 140 -1.98 31.58 -44.17
CA SER A 140 -1.04 32.64 -44.49
C SER A 140 -1.27 32.99 -45.96
N GLU A 141 -1.80 34.18 -46.21
CA GLU A 141 -1.96 34.69 -47.56
C GLU A 141 -0.59 34.94 -48.17
N ASP A 142 -0.31 34.24 -49.27
CA ASP A 142 0.65 34.58 -50.34
C ASP A 142 -0.12 34.47 -51.67
#